data_AF-A0A1W2GHW7-F1
#
_entry.id   AF-A0A1W2GHW7-F1
#
_cell.length_a   1.000
_cell.length_b   1.000
_cell.length_c   1.000
_cell.angle_alpha   90.00
_cell.angle_beta   90.00
_cell.angle_gamma   90.00
#
_symmetry.space_group_name_H-M   'P 1'
#
loop_
_entity.id
_entity.type
_entity.pdbx_description
1 polymer ?
#
loop_
_entity_poly.entity_id
_entity_poly.type
_entity_poly.pdbx_seq_one_letter_code
_entity_poly.pdbx_strand_id
1 'polypeptide(L)'
;MKLAEIDNVIDRIIQDLRTEFNDPIFQIIGEFSVERLNEIEFEKYNFSGIYLFEIDMGDKFIYGEWVKAFIEKWEDPYYKKNFTPNSRKVRKDKHEDRSDRWLPLYLGRSKDIGKRLKGHINLELKKPTTGLKLLARKNIYDEKFRIQYLKVDVKNYNFIMPYVESWMRDKFNPILGRQ
;
A
#
# COMPACT_ATOMS: atom_id res chain seq x y z
N MET A 1 29.08 -22.76 16.03
CA MET A 1 27.80 -22.03 16.14
C MET A 1 26.69 -23.01 15.82
N LYS A 2 25.85 -23.35 16.79
CA LYS A 2 24.73 -24.28 16.59
C LYS A 2 23.59 -23.52 15.92
N LEU A 3 22.83 -24.16 15.02
CA LEU A 3 21.72 -23.51 14.29
C LEU A 3 20.73 -22.78 15.23
N ALA A 4 20.49 -23.33 16.43
CA ALA A 4 19.66 -22.70 17.45
C ALA A 4 20.17 -21.34 17.95
N GLU A 5 21.49 -21.12 17.97
CA GLU A 5 22.06 -19.82 18.37
C GLU A 5 21.78 -18.75 17.30
N ILE A 6 21.83 -19.14 16.03
CA ILE A 6 21.50 -18.27 14.89
C ILE A 6 20.01 -17.92 14.93
N ASP A 7 19.16 -18.90 15.18
CA ASP A 7 17.70 -18.74 15.27
C ASP A 7 17.32 -17.70 16.35
N ASN A 8 17.91 -17.83 17.55
CA ASN A 8 17.73 -16.85 18.63
C ASN A 8 18.25 -15.45 18.30
N VAL A 9 19.24 -15.32 17.42
CA VAL A 9 19.71 -14.00 16.94
C VAL A 9 18.71 -13.41 15.95
N ILE A 10 18.16 -14.23 15.05
CA ILE A 10 17.14 -13.81 14.08
C ILE A 10 15.89 -13.30 14.81
N ASP A 11 15.42 -14.02 15.82
CA ASP A 11 14.24 -13.62 16.59
C ASP A 11 14.43 -12.25 17.26
N ARG A 12 15.62 -12.01 17.83
CA ARG A 12 15.97 -10.71 18.41
C ARG A 12 15.97 -9.60 17.36
N ILE A 13 16.58 -9.84 16.20
CA ILE A 13 16.59 -8.87 15.10
C ILE A 13 15.16 -8.57 14.64
N ILE A 14 14.29 -9.57 14.52
CA ILE A 14 12.87 -9.36 14.15
C ILE A 14 12.16 -8.51 15.20
N GLN A 15 12.41 -8.75 16.49
CA GLN A 15 11.82 -7.96 17.57
C GLN A 15 12.31 -6.50 17.56
N ASP A 16 13.60 -6.27 17.31
CA ASP A 16 14.17 -4.94 17.18
C ASP A 16 13.55 -4.18 15.99
N LEU A 17 13.39 -4.87 14.85
CA LEU A 17 12.69 -4.30 13.68
C LEU A 17 11.25 -3.92 14.01
N ARG A 18 10.51 -4.73 14.78
CA ARG A 18 9.14 -4.38 15.19
C ARG A 18 9.10 -3.14 16.06
N THR A 19 10.05 -3.00 16.98
CA THR A 19 10.16 -1.82 17.85
C THR A 19 10.45 -0.56 17.02
N GLU A 20 11.43 -0.62 16.12
CA GLU A 20 11.81 0.50 15.27
C GLU A 20 10.67 0.95 14.35
N PHE A 21 9.96 -0.01 13.74
CA PHE A 21 8.83 0.27 12.85
C PHE A 21 7.48 0.23 13.59
N ASN A 22 7.47 0.39 14.92
CA ASN A 22 6.21 0.46 15.65
C ASN A 22 5.46 1.70 15.20
N ASP A 23 6.04 2.90 15.29
CA ASP A 23 5.36 4.15 14.94
C ASP A 23 6.07 4.88 13.79
N PRO A 24 5.98 4.34 12.55
CA PRO A 24 6.71 4.87 11.42
C PRO A 24 6.20 6.25 11.02
N ILE A 25 7.13 7.18 10.81
CA ILE A 25 6.81 8.52 10.32
C ILE A 25 6.86 8.51 8.80
N PHE A 26 5.69 8.38 8.19
CA PHE A 26 5.54 8.47 6.74
C PHE A 26 5.62 9.92 6.25
N GLN A 27 6.33 10.12 5.15
CA GLN A 27 6.35 11.38 4.43
C GLN A 27 5.32 11.36 3.30
N ILE A 28 4.58 12.45 3.12
CA ILE A 28 3.58 12.56 2.06
C ILE A 28 4.29 12.91 0.74
N ILE A 29 3.99 12.16 -0.31
CA ILE A 29 4.38 12.49 -1.70
C ILE A 29 3.42 13.54 -2.25
N GLY A 30 2.12 13.28 -2.10
CA GLY A 30 1.07 14.16 -2.59
C GLY A 30 -0.30 13.49 -2.57
N GLU A 31 -1.30 14.32 -2.85
CA GLU A 31 -2.69 13.94 -3.02
C GLU A 31 -3.09 14.20 -4.48
N PHE A 32 -3.85 13.30 -5.09
CA PHE A 32 -4.21 13.40 -6.50
C PHE A 32 -5.53 12.66 -6.79
N SER A 33 -6.26 13.13 -7.79
CA SER A 33 -7.24 12.27 -8.49
C SER A 33 -6.56 11.65 -9.71
N VAL A 34 -7.11 10.54 -10.21
CA VAL A 34 -6.56 9.90 -11.42
C VAL A 34 -6.60 10.85 -12.62
N GLU A 35 -7.62 11.71 -12.69
CA GLU A 35 -7.72 12.74 -13.72
C GLU A 35 -6.57 13.78 -13.65
N ARG A 36 -6.01 14.03 -12.46
CA ARG A 36 -5.01 15.08 -12.19
C ARG A 36 -3.65 14.51 -11.77
N LEU A 37 -3.27 13.37 -12.34
CA LEU A 37 -2.02 12.66 -12.02
C LEU A 37 -0.72 13.40 -12.42
N ASN A 38 -0.83 14.47 -13.22
CA ASN A 38 0.31 15.15 -13.84
C ASN A 38 1.21 15.94 -12.87
N GLU A 39 0.90 15.96 -11.58
CA GLU A 39 1.59 16.79 -10.58
C GLU A 39 2.67 16.04 -9.79
N ILE A 40 2.78 14.70 -9.92
CA ILE A 40 3.73 13.91 -9.12
C ILE A 40 5.02 13.60 -9.91
N GLU A 41 6.12 14.20 -9.46
CA GLU A 41 7.47 13.93 -9.97
C GLU A 41 8.06 12.65 -9.35
N PHE A 42 7.65 11.48 -9.85
CA PHE A 42 8.09 10.18 -9.34
C PHE A 42 9.62 9.96 -9.32
N GLU A 43 10.36 10.68 -10.15
CA GLU A 43 11.83 10.59 -10.27
C GLU A 43 12.56 11.07 -9.02
N LYS A 44 11.92 11.89 -8.19
CA LYS A 44 12.45 12.31 -6.89
C LYS A 44 12.51 11.17 -5.88
N TYR A 45 11.86 10.04 -6.17
CA TYR A 45 11.69 8.91 -5.25
C TYR A 45 12.46 7.65 -5.67
N ASN A 46 13.62 7.82 -6.30
CA ASN A 46 14.51 6.75 -6.76
C ASN A 46 15.34 6.16 -5.60
N PHE A 47 14.68 5.57 -4.61
CA PHE A 47 15.33 4.93 -3.47
C PHE A 47 14.52 3.74 -2.95
N SER A 48 15.14 2.94 -2.09
CA SER A 48 14.50 1.81 -1.44
C SER A 48 13.60 2.26 -0.29
N GLY A 49 12.46 1.59 -0.13
CA GLY A 49 11.52 1.94 0.92
C GLY A 49 10.17 1.25 0.82
N ILE A 50 9.26 1.77 1.64
CA ILE A 50 7.84 1.38 1.72
C ILE A 50 7.01 2.54 1.20
N TYR A 51 5.93 2.22 0.52
CA TYR A 51 4.93 3.18 0.10
C TYR A 51 3.54 2.71 0.52
N LEU A 52 2.69 3.67 0.86
CA LEU A 52 1.30 3.48 1.22
C LEU A 52 0.44 4.35 0.31
N PHE A 53 -0.47 3.71 -0.41
CA PHE A 53 -1.60 4.38 -1.03
C PHE A 53 -2.74 4.41 -0.03
N GLU A 54 -3.35 5.58 0.10
CA GLU A 54 -4.60 5.78 0.81
C GLU A 54 -5.64 6.35 -0.15
N ILE A 55 -6.90 6.22 0.22
CA ILE A 55 -8.03 6.76 -0.52
C ILE A 55 -8.88 7.63 0.41
N ASP A 56 -9.35 8.75 -0.12
CA ASP A 56 -10.21 9.69 0.58
C ASP A 56 -11.64 9.15 0.67
N MET A 57 -12.16 9.04 1.89
CA MET A 57 -13.55 8.68 2.12
C MET A 57 -14.49 9.90 2.16
N GLY A 58 -13.92 11.11 2.20
CA GLY A 58 -14.65 12.37 2.39
C GLY A 58 -14.92 12.69 3.86
N ASP A 59 -15.38 13.91 4.15
CA ASP A 59 -15.47 14.42 5.54
C ASP A 59 -16.67 13.89 6.35
N LYS A 60 -17.68 13.32 5.68
CA LYS A 60 -18.93 12.83 6.31
C LYS A 60 -19.25 11.39 5.89
N PHE A 61 -18.24 10.54 5.87
CA PHE A 61 -18.40 9.16 5.43
C PHE A 61 -19.07 8.29 6.50
N ILE A 62 -19.85 7.32 6.05
CA ILE A 62 -20.24 6.15 6.85
C ILE A 62 -19.43 4.98 6.27
N TYR A 63 -18.51 4.42 7.06
CA TYR A 63 -17.54 3.44 6.55
C TYR A 63 -18.21 2.27 5.82
N GLY A 64 -19.26 1.68 6.42
CA GLY A 64 -19.97 0.55 5.83
C GLY A 64 -20.58 0.84 4.45
N GLU A 65 -21.15 2.03 4.28
CA GLU A 65 -21.71 2.47 2.99
C GLU A 65 -20.60 2.76 1.99
N TRP A 66 -19.57 3.50 2.43
CA TRP A 66 -18.44 3.87 1.61
C TRP A 66 -17.70 2.62 1.09
N VAL A 67 -17.38 1.67 1.97
CA VAL A 67 -16.60 0.49 1.59
C VAL A 67 -17.39 -0.41 0.65
N LYS A 68 -18.71 -0.50 0.82
CA LYS A 68 -19.57 -1.24 -0.12
C LYS A 68 -19.50 -0.61 -1.52
N ALA A 69 -19.73 0.70 -1.61
CA ALA A 69 -19.67 1.42 -2.88
C ALA A 69 -18.28 1.34 -3.54
N PHE A 70 -17.22 1.49 -2.76
CA PHE A 70 -15.85 1.33 -3.25
C PHE A 70 -15.59 -0.07 -3.80
N ILE A 71 -16.00 -1.12 -3.09
CA ILE A 71 -15.78 -2.51 -3.53
C ILE A 71 -16.56 -2.84 -4.80
N GLU A 72 -17.78 -2.33 -4.95
CA GLU A 72 -18.54 -2.46 -6.19
C GLU A 72 -17.79 -1.88 -7.39
N LYS A 73 -17.16 -0.71 -7.24
CA LYS A 73 -16.29 -0.13 -8.27
C LYS A 73 -14.98 -0.91 -8.44
N TRP A 74 -14.30 -1.24 -7.35
CA TRP A 74 -12.96 -1.83 -7.39
C TRP A 74 -12.95 -3.24 -7.97
N GLU A 75 -13.96 -4.05 -7.61
CA GLU A 75 -14.13 -5.44 -8.03
C GLU A 75 -15.12 -5.60 -9.19
N ASP A 76 -15.42 -4.54 -9.93
CA ASP A 76 -16.18 -4.61 -11.17
C ASP A 76 -15.58 -5.69 -12.11
N PRO A 77 -16.41 -6.58 -12.70
CA PRO A 77 -15.96 -7.71 -13.52
C PRO A 77 -15.03 -7.35 -14.68
N TYR A 78 -15.11 -6.13 -15.21
CA TYR A 78 -14.23 -5.64 -16.27
C TYR A 78 -12.78 -5.51 -15.77
N TYR A 79 -12.56 -5.14 -14.51
CA TYR A 79 -11.21 -5.00 -13.93
C TYR A 79 -10.79 -6.21 -13.12
N LYS A 80 -11.75 -6.85 -12.42
CA LYS A 80 -11.51 -8.06 -11.62
C LYS A 80 -10.90 -9.14 -12.52
N LYS A 81 -9.91 -9.88 -11.99
CA LYS A 81 -9.12 -10.91 -12.70
C LYS A 81 -8.12 -10.41 -13.76
N ASN A 82 -8.00 -9.10 -13.98
CA ASN A 82 -6.96 -8.54 -14.85
C ASN A 82 -5.69 -8.17 -14.09
N PHE A 83 -5.16 -9.12 -13.29
CA PHE A 83 -3.95 -8.93 -12.49
C PHE A 83 -3.97 -7.61 -11.69
N THR A 84 -5.03 -7.39 -10.92
CA THR A 84 -5.13 -6.30 -9.95
C THR A 84 -5.31 -6.87 -8.55
N PRO A 85 -4.90 -6.17 -7.48
CA PRO A 85 -5.16 -6.66 -6.13
C PRO A 85 -6.66 -6.71 -5.85
N ASN A 86 -7.10 -7.77 -5.17
CA ASN A 86 -8.48 -7.89 -4.68
C ASN A 86 -8.59 -7.28 -3.28
N SER A 87 -9.82 -7.03 -2.85
CA SER A 87 -10.05 -6.62 -1.47
C SER A 87 -9.92 -7.80 -0.51
N ARG A 88 -9.67 -7.50 0.77
CA ARG A 88 -9.58 -8.50 1.85
C ARG A 88 -10.66 -8.22 2.88
N LYS A 89 -11.52 -9.21 3.17
CA LYS A 89 -12.60 -9.04 4.16
C LYS A 89 -12.01 -8.71 5.54
N VAL A 90 -11.08 -9.53 6.02
CA VAL A 90 -10.42 -9.34 7.32
C VAL A 90 -9.79 -7.96 7.49
N ARG A 91 -9.25 -7.36 6.43
CA ARG A 91 -8.67 -6.00 6.48
C ARG A 91 -9.73 -4.91 6.51
N LYS A 92 -10.82 -5.07 5.76
CA LYS A 92 -11.95 -4.14 5.79
C LYS A 92 -12.61 -4.09 7.17
N ASP A 93 -12.81 -5.24 7.79
CA ASP A 93 -13.49 -5.34 9.09
C ASP A 93 -12.67 -4.65 10.21
N LYS A 94 -11.37 -4.39 10.02
CA LYS A 94 -10.51 -3.65 10.95
C LYS A 94 -10.72 -2.13 10.94
N HIS A 95 -11.63 -1.63 10.13
CA HIS A 95 -11.84 -0.20 9.93
C HIS A 95 -13.27 0.25 10.21
N GLU A 96 -14.12 -0.63 10.76
CA GLU A 96 -15.52 -0.30 11.07
C GLU A 96 -15.66 0.93 11.97
N ASP A 97 -14.77 1.08 12.95
CA ASP A 97 -14.77 2.20 13.90
C ASP A 97 -13.86 3.37 13.50
N ARG A 98 -13.41 3.42 12.23
CA ARG A 98 -12.51 4.49 11.78
C ARG A 98 -13.24 5.84 11.71
N SER A 99 -12.56 6.88 12.17
CA SER A 99 -12.96 8.30 12.01
C SER A 99 -12.07 9.11 11.06
N ASP A 100 -10.86 8.62 10.71
CA ASP A 100 -10.00 9.27 9.73
C ASP A 100 -10.60 9.15 8.32
N ARG A 101 -10.62 10.24 7.56
CA ARG A 101 -11.08 10.25 6.16
C ARG A 101 -10.16 9.45 5.24
N TRP A 102 -8.89 9.28 5.57
CA TRP A 102 -7.94 8.56 4.74
C TRP A 102 -7.88 7.08 5.13
N LEU A 103 -8.24 6.23 4.18
CA LEU A 103 -8.26 4.78 4.33
C LEU A 103 -7.01 4.16 3.68
N PRO A 104 -6.19 3.40 4.43
CA PRO A 104 -5.13 2.57 3.89
C PRO A 104 -5.66 1.64 2.80
N LEU A 105 -5.23 1.89 1.57
CA LEU A 105 -5.71 1.19 0.40
C LEU A 105 -4.75 0.07 0.01
N TYR A 106 -3.47 0.40 -0.16
CA TYR A 106 -2.45 -0.55 -0.60
C TYR A 106 -1.09 -0.17 -0.04
N LEU A 107 -0.44 -1.11 0.66
CA LEU A 107 0.95 -0.96 1.11
C LEU A 107 1.85 -1.83 0.24
N GLY A 108 3.07 -1.38 -0.05
CA GLY A 108 4.08 -2.20 -0.72
C GLY A 108 5.49 -1.69 -0.48
N ARG A 109 6.47 -2.47 -0.93
CA ARG A 109 7.90 -2.13 -0.84
C ARG A 109 8.57 -2.18 -2.21
N SER A 110 9.67 -1.45 -2.37
CA SER A 110 10.49 -1.50 -3.57
C SER A 110 11.92 -1.05 -3.27
N LYS A 111 12.89 -1.55 -4.04
CA LYS A 111 14.25 -0.96 -4.08
C LYS A 111 14.28 0.39 -4.82
N ASP A 112 13.24 0.67 -5.57
CA ASP A 112 13.00 1.91 -6.31
C ASP A 112 11.49 2.19 -6.21
N ILE A 113 11.12 3.02 -5.24
CA ILE A 113 9.70 3.30 -5.00
C ILE A 113 9.10 4.14 -6.13
N GLY A 114 9.84 5.09 -6.72
CA GLY A 114 9.38 5.93 -7.82
C GLY A 114 8.92 5.10 -9.02
N LYS A 115 9.79 4.19 -9.49
CA LYS A 115 9.43 3.24 -10.56
C LYS A 115 8.23 2.37 -10.21
N ARG A 116 8.12 1.94 -8.95
CA ARG A 116 7.02 1.08 -8.51
C ARG A 116 5.70 1.84 -8.45
N LEU A 117 5.70 3.07 -7.93
CA LEU A 117 4.54 3.97 -7.87
C LEU A 117 4.01 4.27 -9.28
N LYS A 118 4.90 4.64 -10.21
CA LYS A 118 4.55 4.74 -11.64
C LYS A 118 3.88 3.49 -12.18
N GLY A 119 4.36 2.31 -11.78
CA GLY A 119 3.76 1.04 -12.14
C GLY A 119 2.35 0.83 -11.58
N HIS A 120 2.07 1.31 -10.37
CA HIS A 120 0.72 1.28 -9.82
C HIS A 120 -0.26 2.16 -10.58
N ILE A 121 0.24 3.19 -11.25
CA ILE A 121 -0.60 4.17 -11.95
C ILE A 121 -0.76 3.80 -13.42
N ASN A 122 0.36 3.64 -14.14
CA ASN A 122 0.42 3.63 -15.60
C ASN A 122 0.31 2.25 -16.25
N LEU A 123 0.40 1.16 -15.48
CA LEU A 123 0.39 -0.18 -16.08
C LEU A 123 -0.96 -0.51 -16.70
N GLU A 124 -0.91 -1.04 -17.92
CA GLU A 124 -2.07 -1.55 -18.63
C GLU A 124 -2.77 -2.67 -17.87
N LEU A 125 -4.10 -2.73 -18.03
CA LEU A 125 -4.97 -3.69 -17.37
C LEU A 125 -4.52 -5.14 -17.58
N LYS A 126 -4.05 -5.53 -18.77
CA LYS A 126 -3.66 -6.92 -19.07
C LYS A 126 -2.24 -7.31 -18.60
N LYS A 127 -1.43 -6.36 -18.12
CA LYS A 127 -0.03 -6.67 -17.74
C LYS A 127 0.02 -7.58 -16.50
N PRO A 128 0.78 -8.70 -16.51
CA PRO A 128 0.79 -9.70 -15.44
C PRO A 128 1.59 -9.24 -14.22
N THR A 129 1.09 -8.23 -13.52
CA THR A 129 1.68 -7.67 -12.28
C THR A 129 0.58 -7.46 -11.26
N THR A 130 0.90 -7.13 -10.02
CA THR A 130 -0.09 -6.78 -8.99
C THR A 130 -0.26 -5.27 -8.80
N GLY A 131 0.01 -4.48 -9.85
CA GLY A 131 -0.20 -3.03 -9.82
C GLY A 131 -1.67 -2.69 -9.55
N LEU A 132 -1.92 -1.50 -9.01
CA LEU A 132 -3.28 -0.98 -8.82
C LEU A 132 -3.94 -0.67 -10.17
N LYS A 133 -3.13 -0.20 -11.13
CA LYS A 133 -3.47 0.15 -12.51
C LYS A 133 -4.51 1.28 -12.57
N LEU A 134 -4.26 2.34 -11.80
CA LEU A 134 -5.23 3.40 -11.55
C LEU A 134 -5.70 4.07 -12.86
N LEU A 135 -4.79 4.41 -13.78
CA LEU A 135 -5.18 5.00 -15.07
C LEU A 135 -6.04 4.06 -15.93
N ALA A 136 -5.89 2.75 -15.79
CA ALA A 136 -6.71 1.81 -16.55
C ALA A 136 -8.14 1.69 -16.00
N ARG A 137 -8.43 2.20 -14.79
CA ARG A 137 -9.71 2.06 -14.08
C ARG A 137 -10.55 3.33 -14.17
N LYS A 138 -11.28 3.49 -15.26
CA LYS A 138 -12.08 4.70 -15.54
C LYS A 138 -13.19 4.97 -14.52
N ASN A 139 -13.69 3.92 -13.86
CA ASN A 139 -14.79 4.01 -12.89
C ASN A 139 -14.38 4.56 -11.51
N ILE A 140 -13.10 4.86 -11.31
CA ILE A 140 -12.56 5.45 -10.07
C ILE A 140 -11.77 6.74 -10.34
N TYR A 141 -11.98 7.39 -11.49
CA TYR A 141 -11.20 8.57 -11.85
C TYR A 141 -11.41 9.75 -10.91
N ASP A 142 -12.62 9.83 -10.34
CA ASP A 142 -13.06 10.90 -9.45
C ASP A 142 -12.60 10.65 -8.00
N GLU A 143 -12.07 9.46 -7.70
CA GLU A 143 -11.55 9.12 -6.38
C GLU A 143 -10.24 9.88 -6.12
N LYS A 144 -10.07 10.35 -4.89
CA LYS A 144 -8.83 11.01 -4.45
C LYS A 144 -7.95 10.03 -3.69
N PHE A 145 -6.67 10.04 -4.03
CA PHE A 145 -5.66 9.20 -3.45
C PHE A 145 -4.60 10.06 -2.76
N ARG A 146 -3.99 9.52 -1.72
CA ARG A 146 -2.78 10.05 -1.10
C ARG A 146 -1.69 9.00 -1.19
N ILE A 147 -0.49 9.40 -1.58
CA ILE A 147 0.68 8.53 -1.50
C ILE A 147 1.57 9.03 -0.37
N GLN A 148 1.98 8.09 0.46
CA GLN A 148 3.00 8.30 1.46
C GLN A 148 4.16 7.32 1.26
N TYR A 149 5.32 7.66 1.79
CA TYR A 149 6.49 6.80 1.75
C TYR A 149 7.31 6.83 3.04
N LEU A 150 8.09 5.78 3.22
CA LEU A 150 9.15 5.70 4.21
C LEU A 150 10.42 5.19 3.51
N LYS A 151 11.47 6.02 3.48
CA LYS A 151 12.77 5.61 2.93
C LYS A 151 13.41 4.59 3.86
N VAL A 152 13.87 3.48 3.31
CA VAL A 152 14.59 2.43 4.06
C VAL A 152 15.86 2.10 3.29
N ASP A 153 16.99 2.62 3.77
CA ASP A 153 18.30 2.45 3.14
C ASP A 153 19.15 1.50 3.98
N VAL A 154 19.11 0.21 3.62
CA VAL A 154 19.76 -0.86 4.39
C VAL A 154 20.46 -1.85 3.47
N LYS A 155 21.65 -2.30 3.88
CA LYS A 155 22.44 -3.29 3.14
C LYS A 155 21.71 -4.62 2.96
N ASN A 156 21.03 -5.09 4.01
CA ASN A 156 20.35 -6.38 4.03
C ASN A 156 18.85 -6.28 3.66
N TYR A 157 18.52 -5.44 2.67
CA TYR A 157 17.13 -5.14 2.26
C TYR A 157 16.27 -6.40 2.05
N ASN A 158 16.82 -7.42 1.37
CA ASN A 158 16.06 -8.63 1.05
C ASN A 158 15.70 -9.46 2.29
N PHE A 159 16.49 -9.35 3.36
CA PHE A 159 16.23 -10.02 4.64
C PHE A 159 15.28 -9.19 5.50
N ILE A 160 15.53 -7.89 5.65
CA ILE A 160 14.78 -7.00 6.56
C ILE A 160 13.34 -6.76 6.06
N MET A 161 13.21 -6.38 4.80
CA MET A 161 11.97 -5.79 4.29
C MET A 161 10.75 -6.71 4.23
N PRO A 162 10.87 -8.03 4.02
CA PRO A 162 9.72 -8.93 4.16
C PRO A 162 9.06 -8.84 5.54
N TYR A 163 9.85 -8.77 6.63
CA TYR A 163 9.32 -8.67 7.99
C TYR A 163 8.68 -7.31 8.25
N VAL A 164 9.35 -6.24 7.82
CA VAL A 164 8.83 -4.87 7.97
C VAL A 164 7.53 -4.69 7.17
N GLU A 165 7.49 -5.15 5.92
CA GLU A 165 6.27 -5.09 5.10
C GLU A 165 5.12 -5.86 5.75
N SER A 166 5.39 -7.09 6.23
CA SER A 166 4.36 -7.90 6.90
C SER A 166 3.82 -7.18 8.14
N TRP A 167 4.71 -6.70 9.01
CA TRP A 167 4.34 -5.97 10.22
C TRP A 167 3.51 -4.72 9.90
N MET A 168 3.92 -3.93 8.91
CA MET A 168 3.17 -2.74 8.52
C MET A 168 1.82 -3.07 7.89
N ARG A 169 1.71 -4.14 7.10
CA ARG A 169 0.40 -4.60 6.59
C ARG A 169 -0.53 -4.96 7.75
N ASP A 170 -0.01 -5.57 8.81
CA ASP A 170 -0.78 -5.92 10.00
C ASP A 170 -1.19 -4.70 10.83
N LYS A 171 -0.30 -3.70 10.93
CA LYS A 171 -0.59 -2.45 11.61
C LYS A 171 -1.63 -1.59 10.85
N PHE A 172 -1.39 -1.31 9.58
CA PHE A 172 -2.22 -0.37 8.79
C PHE A 172 -3.49 -1.00 8.20
N ASN A 173 -3.51 -2.32 8.06
CA ASN A 173 -4.63 -3.08 7.48
C ASN A 173 -5.09 -2.59 6.09
N PRO A 174 -4.18 -2.40 5.10
CA PRO A 174 -4.57 -1.94 3.77
C PRO A 174 -5.62 -2.87 3.16
N ILE A 175 -6.72 -2.31 2.66
CA ILE A 175 -7.88 -3.12 2.24
C ILE A 175 -7.65 -3.91 0.95
N LEU A 176 -6.64 -3.54 0.14
CA LEU A 176 -6.26 -4.23 -1.08
C LEU A 176 -4.93 -4.97 -0.95
N GLY A 177 -4.86 -6.20 -1.48
CA GLY A 177 -3.62 -6.93 -1.53
C GLY A 177 -3.74 -8.44 -1.67
N ARG A 178 -2.58 -9.10 -1.69
CA ARG A 178 -2.48 -10.56 -1.77
C ARG A 178 -2.49 -11.27 -0.42
N GLN A 179 -2.22 -10.55 0.66
CA GLN A 179 -2.10 -11.06 2.03
C GLN A 179 -3.20 -10.46 2.89
#